data_AF-A0A960ZH65-F1
#
_entry.id   AF-A0A960ZH65-F1
#
_cell.length_a   1.000
_cell.length_b   1.000
_cell.length_c   1.000
_cell.angle_alpha   90.00
_cell.angle_beta   90.00
_cell.angle_gamma   90.00
#
_symmetry.space_group_name_H-M   'P 1'
#
loop_
_entity.id
_entity.type
_entity.pdbx_description
1 polymer ?
#
loop_
_entity_poly.entity_id
_entity_poly.type
_entity_poly.pdbx_seq_one_letter_code
_entity_poly.pdbx_strand_id
1 'polypeptide(L)'
;MGVEVKILGKSFQVKSQYDEKFTADTAELVNSRMKELIGKSKNFSTETVAILAAMNIAGDYLRLIQAEGIRKEKIKKRLDIIAEVVQEKAKQFDTQREVLEGQAPKA
;
A
#
# COMPACT_ATOMS: atom_id res chain seq x y z
N MET A 1 -3.74 0.57 -26.59
CA MET A 1 -4.88 -0.19 -27.16
C MET A 1 -6.11 0.15 -26.33
N GLY A 2 -7.31 0.18 -26.92
CA GLY A 2 -8.55 0.45 -26.17
C GLY A 2 -9.16 -0.86 -25.68
N VAL A 3 -9.58 -0.92 -24.42
CA VAL A 3 -10.25 -2.09 -23.81
C VAL A 3 -11.74 -1.78 -23.72
N GLU A 4 -12.59 -2.68 -24.19
CA GLU A 4 -14.04 -2.57 -23.99
C GLU A 4 -14.41 -3.10 -22.61
N VAL A 5 -15.14 -2.30 -21.84
CA VAL A 5 -15.61 -2.68 -20.49
C VAL A 5 -17.09 -2.36 -20.33
N LYS A 6 -17.78 -3.07 -19.42
CA LYS A 6 -19.21 -2.91 -19.18
C LYS A 6 -19.50 -2.47 -17.74
N ILE A 7 -20.08 -1.29 -17.57
CA ILE A 7 -20.42 -0.70 -16.27
C ILE A 7 -21.92 -0.39 -16.25
N LEU A 8 -22.65 -0.94 -15.27
CA LEU A 8 -24.10 -0.83 -15.15
C LEU A 8 -24.87 -1.13 -16.45
N GLY A 9 -24.39 -2.11 -17.22
CA GLY A 9 -25.02 -2.50 -18.49
C GLY A 9 -24.61 -1.68 -19.70
N LYS A 10 -23.88 -0.56 -19.53
CA LYS A 10 -23.37 0.29 -20.62
C LYS A 10 -21.93 -0.12 -20.98
N SER A 11 -21.65 -0.25 -22.28
CA SER A 11 -20.30 -0.49 -22.80
C SER A 11 -19.52 0.81 -22.91
N PHE A 12 -18.24 0.78 -22.54
CA PHE A 12 -17.31 1.89 -22.62
C PHE A 12 -15.99 1.42 -23.26
N GLN A 13 -15.40 2.26 -24.10
CA GLN A 13 -14.08 2.00 -24.65
C GLN A 13 -13.03 2.81 -23.89
N VAL A 14 -12.23 2.13 -23.07
CA VAL A 14 -11.26 2.75 -22.17
C VAL A 14 -9.87 2.68 -22.78
N LYS A 15 -9.22 3.84 -22.92
CA LYS A 15 -7.79 3.89 -23.24
C LYS A 15 -7.01 3.77 -21.92
N SER A 16 -6.35 2.64 -21.74
CA SER A 16 -5.54 2.36 -20.56
C SER A 16 -4.07 2.19 -20.94
N GLN A 17 -3.19 2.64 -20.06
CA GLN A 17 -1.74 2.36 -20.12
C GLN A 17 -1.38 1.02 -19.46
N TYR A 18 -2.34 0.43 -18.73
CA TYR A 18 -2.19 -0.86 -18.07
C TYR A 18 -2.66 -1.98 -19.01
N ASP A 19 -2.35 -3.23 -18.63
CA ASP A 19 -2.83 -4.38 -19.37
C ASP A 19 -4.37 -4.50 -19.35
N GLU A 20 -4.88 -5.33 -20.26
CA GLU A 20 -6.31 -5.53 -20.46
C GLU A 20 -7.00 -6.07 -19.21
N LYS A 21 -6.36 -7.02 -18.53
CA LYS A 21 -6.90 -7.67 -17.33
C LYS A 21 -7.04 -6.65 -16.19
N PHE A 22 -6.00 -5.89 -15.90
CA PHE A 22 -6.03 -4.87 -14.86
C PHE A 22 -7.08 -3.79 -15.16
N THR A 23 -7.23 -3.43 -16.43
CA THR A 23 -8.25 -2.47 -16.87
C THR A 23 -9.67 -3.02 -16.70
N ALA A 24 -9.88 -4.30 -17.01
CA ALA A 24 -11.14 -5.00 -16.78
C ALA A 24 -11.48 -5.11 -15.29
N ASP A 25 -10.51 -5.52 -14.46
CA ASP A 25 -10.65 -5.61 -13.00
C ASP A 25 -11.00 -4.24 -12.39
N THR A 26 -10.39 -3.17 -12.89
CA THR A 26 -10.70 -1.78 -12.47
C THR A 26 -12.15 -1.41 -12.82
N ALA A 27 -12.61 -1.75 -14.02
CA ALA A 27 -13.99 -1.49 -14.43
C ALA A 27 -14.99 -2.32 -13.61
N GLU A 28 -14.64 -3.57 -13.27
CA GLU A 28 -15.46 -4.41 -12.41
C GLU A 28 -15.58 -3.84 -10.99
N LEU A 29 -14.47 -3.34 -10.42
CA LEU A 29 -14.48 -2.64 -9.14
C LEU A 29 -15.43 -1.44 -9.16
N VAL A 30 -15.33 -0.58 -10.18
CA VAL A 30 -16.23 0.58 -10.35
C VAL A 30 -17.69 0.11 -10.44
N ASN A 31 -17.96 -0.91 -11.26
CA ASN A 31 -19.30 -1.47 -11.43
C ASN A 31 -19.88 -2.01 -10.12
N SER A 32 -19.10 -2.74 -9.33
CA SER A 32 -19.52 -3.24 -8.02
C SER A 32 -19.89 -2.10 -7.07
N ARG A 33 -19.02 -1.09 -6.97
CA ARG A 33 -19.27 0.08 -6.11
C ARG A 33 -20.52 0.86 -6.51
N MET A 34 -20.74 1.03 -7.81
CA MET A 34 -21.95 1.69 -8.29
C MET A 34 -23.22 0.87 -7.97
N LYS A 35 -23.20 -0.46 -8.14
CA LYS A 35 -24.33 -1.34 -7.78
C LYS A 35 -24.66 -1.29 -6.29
N GLU A 36 -23.64 -1.29 -5.42
CA GLU A 36 -23.82 -1.15 -3.97
C GLU A 36 -24.53 0.16 -3.59
N LEU A 37 -24.18 1.27 -4.26
CA LEU A 37 -24.77 2.58 -4.00
C LEU A 37 -26.21 2.71 -4.50
N ILE A 38 -26.54 2.11 -5.64
CA ILE A 38 -27.92 2.04 -6.16
C ILE A 38 -28.82 1.28 -5.18
N GLY A 39 -28.31 0.21 -4.57
CA GLY A 39 -29.05 -0.56 -3.56
C GLY A 39 -29.40 0.25 -2.30
N LYS A 40 -28.65 1.32 -1.99
CA LYS A 40 -28.84 2.13 -0.78
C LYS A 40 -29.87 3.26 -0.92
N SER A 41 -30.14 3.74 -2.13
CA SER A 41 -31.13 4.80 -2.38
C SER A 41 -31.63 4.78 -3.81
N LYS A 42 -32.95 4.66 -3.98
CA LYS A 42 -33.61 4.67 -5.31
C LYS A 42 -33.63 6.05 -5.98
N ASN A 43 -33.28 7.12 -5.27
CA ASN A 43 -33.43 8.50 -5.75
C ASN A 43 -32.13 9.11 -6.31
N PHE A 44 -31.02 8.37 -6.31
CA PHE A 44 -29.77 8.89 -6.88
C PHE A 44 -29.75 8.74 -8.39
N SER A 45 -29.37 9.81 -9.09
CA SER A 45 -29.10 9.74 -10.52
C SER A 45 -27.84 8.90 -10.78
N THR A 46 -27.66 8.44 -12.01
CA THR A 46 -26.47 7.63 -12.38
C THR A 46 -25.18 8.44 -12.18
N GLU A 47 -25.23 9.75 -12.43
CA GLU A 47 -24.14 10.69 -12.22
C GLU A 47 -23.78 10.81 -10.74
N THR A 48 -24.77 10.99 -9.86
CA THR A 48 -24.54 11.02 -8.41
C THR A 48 -23.93 9.71 -7.93
N VAL A 49 -24.44 8.56 -8.40
CA VAL A 49 -23.87 7.25 -8.07
C VAL A 49 -22.42 7.13 -8.54
N ALA A 50 -22.09 7.62 -9.75
CA ALA A 50 -20.73 7.58 -10.28
C ALA A 50 -19.77 8.43 -9.43
N ILE A 51 -20.18 9.65 -9.05
CA ILE A 51 -19.37 10.54 -8.19
C ILE A 51 -19.16 9.89 -6.83
N LEU A 52 -20.21 9.34 -6.22
CA LEU A 52 -20.10 8.67 -4.93
C LEU A 52 -19.21 7.42 -5.02
N ALA A 53 -19.33 6.62 -6.08
CA ALA A 53 -18.46 5.47 -6.30
C ALA A 53 -16.98 5.90 -6.42
N ALA A 54 -16.70 6.95 -7.20
CA ALA A 54 -15.36 7.50 -7.32
C ALA A 54 -14.82 8.01 -5.97
N MET A 55 -15.63 8.71 -5.17
CA MET A 55 -15.28 9.16 -3.83
C MET A 55 -14.95 8.01 -2.88
N ASN A 56 -15.74 6.93 -2.90
CA ASN A 56 -15.48 5.74 -2.08
C ASN A 56 -14.16 5.07 -2.47
N ILE A 57 -13.93 4.86 -3.77
CA ILE A 57 -12.69 4.23 -4.27
C ILE A 57 -11.46 5.10 -3.97
N ALA A 58 -11.56 6.42 -4.18
CA ALA A 58 -10.49 7.35 -3.85
C ALA A 58 -10.20 7.37 -2.34
N GLY A 59 -11.23 7.31 -1.50
CA GLY A 59 -11.09 7.20 -0.05
C GLY A 59 -10.38 5.92 0.37
N ASP A 60 -10.76 4.77 -0.21
CA ASP A 60 -10.10 3.47 0.04
C ASP A 60 -8.62 3.54 -0.35
N TYR A 61 -8.30 4.13 -1.51
CA TYR A 61 -6.92 4.31 -1.98
C TYR A 61 -6.10 5.21 -1.06
N LEU A 62 -6.63 6.37 -0.66
CA LEU A 62 -5.94 7.28 0.26
C LEU A 62 -5.67 6.63 1.63
N ARG A 63 -6.62 5.84 2.13
CA ARG A 63 -6.46 5.09 3.37
C ARG A 63 -5.35 4.03 3.26
N LEU A 64 -5.26 3.33 2.13
CA LEU A 64 -4.19 2.36 1.87
C LEU A 64 -2.82 3.01 1.84
N ILE A 65 -2.66 4.14 1.12
CA ILE A 65 -1.40 4.89 1.08
C ILE A 65 -0.97 5.35 2.48
N GLN A 66 -1.90 5.91 3.26
CA GLN A 66 -1.60 6.36 4.63
C GLN A 66 -1.16 5.19 5.52
N ALA A 67 -1.87 4.06 5.44
CA ALA A 67 -1.52 2.86 6.20
C ALA A 67 -0.14 2.32 5.80
N GLU A 68 0.20 2.34 4.51
CA GLU A 68 1.50 1.95 4.00
C GLU A 68 2.61 2.89 4.52
N GLY A 69 2.39 4.21 4.49
CA GLY A 69 3.31 5.20 5.03
C GLY A 69 3.59 4.99 6.52
N ILE A 70 2.53 4.80 7.33
CA ILE A 70 2.65 4.49 8.76
C ILE A 70 3.42 3.18 8.97
N ARG A 71 3.17 2.16 8.15
CA ARG A 71 3.86 0.87 8.24
C ARG A 71 5.34 1.00 7.91
N LYS A 72 5.70 1.71 6.83
CA LYS A 72 7.09 1.99 6.45
C LYS A 72 7.83 2.73 7.56
N GLU A 73 7.22 3.75 8.15
CA GLU A 73 7.81 4.49 9.26
C GLU A 73 8.04 3.61 10.49
N LYS A 74 7.08 2.76 10.85
CA LYS A 74 7.24 1.80 11.96
C LYS A 74 8.36 0.80 11.69
N ILE A 75 8.48 0.30 10.45
CA ILE A 75 9.55 -0.62 10.07
C ILE A 75 10.90 0.10 10.15
N LYS A 76 11.00 1.32 9.60
CA LYS A 76 12.21 2.13 9.65
C LYS A 76 12.69 2.35 11.09
N LYS A 77 11.80 2.81 11.99
CA LYS A 77 12.14 2.98 13.41
C LYS A 77 12.64 1.69 14.07
N ARG A 78 12.03 0.55 13.76
CA ARG A 78 12.48 -0.74 14.28
C ARG A 78 13.86 -1.13 13.74
N LEU A 79 14.11 -0.88 12.45
CA LEU A 79 15.42 -1.12 11.85
C LEU A 79 16.49 -0.21 12.44
N ASP A 80 16.18 1.06 12.70
CA ASP A 80 17.10 2.00 13.35
C ASP A 80 17.51 1.51 14.75
N ILE A 81 16.54 1.06 15.56
CA ILE A 81 16.81 0.47 16.89
C ILE A 81 17.68 -0.79 16.78
N ILE A 82 17.35 -1.69 15.84
CA ILE A 82 18.14 -2.91 15.65
C ILE A 82 19.57 -2.57 15.23
N ALA A 83 19.74 -1.60 14.32
CA ALA A 83 21.05 -1.17 13.87
C ALA A 83 21.88 -0.59 15.02
N GLU A 84 21.26 0.21 15.89
CA GLU A 84 21.90 0.77 17.09
C GLU A 84 22.38 -0.34 18.04
N VAL A 85 21.51 -1.29 18.37
CA VAL A 85 21.86 -2.42 19.26
C VAL A 85 22.99 -3.27 18.67
N VAL A 86 22.95 -3.54 17.35
CA VAL A 86 24.02 -4.31 16.68
C VAL A 86 25.34 -3.55 16.72
N GLN A 87 25.33 -2.24 16.49
CA GLN A 87 26.54 -1.41 16.57
C GLN A 87 27.09 -1.32 17.99
N GLU A 88 26.24 -1.16 19.00
CA GLU A 88 26.67 -1.17 20.41
C GLU A 88 27.29 -2.51 20.79
N LYS A 89 26.67 -3.62 20.39
CA LYS A 89 27.20 -4.96 20.66
C LYS A 89 28.52 -5.22 19.95
N ALA A 90 28.66 -4.79 18.70
CA ALA A 90 29.92 -4.89 17.97
C ALA A 90 31.07 -4.17 18.71
N LYS A 91 30.83 -2.93 19.16
CA LYS A 91 31.80 -2.18 19.97
C LYS A 91 32.16 -2.89 21.28
N GLN A 92 31.16 -3.44 21.98
CA GLN A 92 31.38 -4.20 23.22
C GLN A 92 32.26 -5.45 22.98
N PHE A 93 32.07 -6.16 21.87
CA PHE A 93 32.90 -7.31 21.50
C PHE A 93 34.34 -6.91 21.16
N ASP A 94 34.53 -5.81 20.43
CA ASP A 94 35.86 -5.31 20.09
C ASP A 94 36.63 -4.88 21.36
N THR A 95 35.99 -4.14 22.27
CA THR A 95 36.59 -3.77 23.57
C THR A 95 36.89 -4.99 24.44
N GLN A 96 36.00 -6.00 24.45
CA GLN A 96 36.23 -7.22 25.23
C GLN A 96 37.39 -8.06 24.65
N ARG A 97 37.61 -8.04 23.33
CA ARG A 97 38.77 -8.66 22.67
C ARG A 97 40.10 -7.99 23.05
N GLU A 98 40.19 -6.66 22.97
CA GLU A 98 41.41 -5.93 23.31
C GLU A 98 41.83 -6.14 24.77
N VAL A 99 40.86 -6.21 25.70
CA VAL A 99 41.12 -6.49 27.11
C VAL A 99 41.63 -7.92 27.34
N LEU A 100 41.11 -8.91 26.59
CA LEU A 100 41.56 -10.30 26.68
C LEU A 100 42.95 -10.51 26.07
N GLU A 101 43.27 -9.81 24.98
CA GLU A 101 44.60 -9.86 24.34
C GLU A 101 45.67 -9.10 25.14
N GLY A 102 45.31 -8.00 25.81
CA GLY A 102 46.21 -7.23 26.68
C GLY A 102 46.54 -7.90 28.02
N GLN A 103 45.82 -8.96 28.42
CA GLN A 103 46.06 -9.71 29.66
C GLN A 103 46.87 -11.00 29.46
N ALA A 104 47.28 -11.33 28.23
CA ALA A 104 48.15 -12.49 28.01
C ALA A 104 49.52 -12.28 28.70
N PRO A 105 49.90 -13.10 29.69
CA PRO A 105 51.21 -12.98 30.32
C PRO A 105 52.28 -13.25 29.26
N LYS A 106 53.24 -12.33 29.13
CA LYS A 106 54.47 -12.59 28.36
C LYS A 106 55.17 -13.79 29.00
N ALA A 107 55.04 -14.94 28.34
CA ALA A 107 55.83 -16.13 28.62
C ALA A 107 57.29 -15.92 28.27
#